data_AF-A0A8J3MGR6-F1
#
_entry.id   AF-A0A8J3MGR6-F1
#
_cell.length_a   1.000
_cell.length_b   1.000
_cell.length_c   1.000
_cell.angle_alpha   90.00
_cell.angle_beta   90.00
_cell.angle_gamma   90.00
#
_symmetry.space_group_name_H-M   'P 1'
#
loop_
_entity.id
_entity.type
_entity.pdbx_description
1 polymer ?
#
loop_
_entity_poly.entity_id
_entity_poly.type
_entity_poly.pdbx_seq_one_letter_code
_entity_poly.pdbx_strand_id
1 'polypeptide(L)'
;MGAPAAVLGDRITGTCPLHQIPNPASGIPQPGPPMPFSAPVITGAVPSVLVGGKPVLVAGASGINTPPHVGLHVSDPFMVPPMQRGVIVSGSATVLAGGRPVATASSPVTLCTGTPGTLVASAATVLVGP
;
A
#
# COMPACT_ATOMS: atom_id res chain seq x y z
N MET A 1 10.70 18.79 9.56
CA MET A 1 11.23 17.76 10.49
C MET A 1 11.20 16.42 9.78
N GLY A 2 12.10 15.50 10.13
CA GLY A 2 12.11 14.17 9.53
C GLY A 2 10.93 13.29 9.98
N ALA A 3 10.62 12.26 9.22
CA ALA A 3 9.56 11.28 9.51
C ALA A 3 10.13 9.86 9.60
N PRO A 4 9.52 8.94 10.37
CA PRO A 4 10.01 7.57 10.51
C PRO A 4 10.21 6.87 9.16
N ALA A 5 11.37 6.22 8.98
CA ALA A 5 11.65 5.42 7.79
C ALA A 5 10.66 4.26 7.66
N ALA A 6 10.21 3.99 6.43
CA ALA A 6 9.44 2.79 6.13
C ALA A 6 10.36 1.63 5.76
N VAL A 7 10.03 0.43 6.21
CA VAL A 7 10.83 -0.80 6.05
C VAL A 7 9.99 -1.96 5.53
N LEU A 8 10.66 -2.97 4.95
CA LEU A 8 10.03 -4.16 4.40
C LEU A 8 9.05 -4.81 5.40
N GLY A 9 7.82 -5.01 4.95
CA GLY A 9 6.72 -5.56 5.75
C GLY A 9 5.83 -4.52 6.43
N ASP A 10 6.20 -3.23 6.39
CA ASP A 10 5.28 -2.13 6.73
C ASP A 10 4.03 -2.17 5.85
N ARG A 11 2.94 -1.55 6.29
CA ARG A 11 1.63 -1.72 5.64
C ARG A 11 1.10 -0.43 5.05
N ILE A 12 0.55 -0.53 3.84
CA ILE A 12 -0.36 0.49 3.28
C ILE A 12 -1.76 0.13 3.73
N THR A 13 -2.42 1.05 4.44
CA THR A 13 -3.78 0.87 4.96
C THR A 13 -4.70 1.96 4.44
N GLY A 14 -5.99 1.65 4.34
CA GLY A 14 -7.00 2.64 4.02
C GLY A 14 -8.36 2.01 3.78
N THR A 15 -9.23 2.77 3.13
CA THR A 15 -10.55 2.31 2.70
C THR A 15 -10.57 2.30 1.19
N CYS A 16 -10.89 1.14 0.60
CA CYS A 16 -11.13 1.05 -0.82
C CYS A 16 -12.63 1.30 -1.09
N PRO A 17 -12.99 2.33 -1.87
CA PRO A 17 -14.38 2.76 -2.02
C PRO A 17 -15.09 2.13 -3.23
N LEU A 18 -14.39 1.36 -4.05
CA LEU A 18 -14.86 0.98 -5.39
C LEU A 18 -14.90 -0.54 -5.53
N HIS A 19 -15.92 -1.13 -4.92
CA HIS A 19 -16.26 -2.54 -5.09
C HIS A 19 -17.62 -2.69 -5.74
N GLN A 20 -17.78 -3.78 -6.49
CA GLN A 20 -19.07 -4.16 -7.03
C GLN A 20 -19.51 -5.45 -6.34
N ILE A 21 -20.75 -5.49 -5.90
CA ILE A 21 -21.38 -6.69 -5.36
C ILE A 21 -22.53 -7.11 -6.28
N PRO A 22 -22.88 -8.40 -6.32
CA PRO A 22 -24.06 -8.85 -7.04
C PRO A 22 -25.31 -8.28 -6.40
N ASN A 23 -26.25 -7.79 -7.21
CA ASN A 23 -27.56 -7.41 -6.72
C ASN A 23 -28.37 -8.67 -6.32
N PRO A 24 -28.93 -8.74 -5.10
CA PRO A 24 -29.68 -9.92 -4.67
C PRO A 24 -30.93 -10.26 -5.50
N ALA A 25 -31.54 -9.26 -6.15
CA ALA A 25 -32.76 -9.43 -6.94
C ALA A 25 -32.48 -9.70 -8.43
N SER A 26 -31.46 -9.06 -9.02
CA SER A 26 -31.17 -9.17 -10.45
C SER A 26 -29.89 -9.92 -10.80
N GLY A 27 -28.99 -10.15 -9.84
CA GLY A 27 -27.65 -10.68 -10.07
C GLY A 27 -26.68 -9.73 -10.77
N ILE A 28 -27.16 -8.56 -11.22
CA ILE A 28 -26.35 -7.56 -11.93
C ILE A 28 -25.41 -6.86 -10.92
N PRO A 29 -24.15 -6.56 -11.30
CA PRO A 29 -23.24 -5.80 -10.45
C PRO A 29 -23.77 -4.43 -10.04
N GLN A 30 -23.66 -4.09 -8.76
CA GLN A 30 -23.99 -2.78 -8.18
C GLN A 30 -22.86 -2.31 -7.24
N PRO A 31 -22.72 -0.99 -6.97
CA PRO A 31 -21.76 -0.50 -5.99
C PRO A 31 -21.96 -1.14 -4.61
N GLY A 32 -20.89 -1.71 -4.06
CA GLY A 32 -20.85 -2.23 -2.70
C GLY A 32 -20.47 -1.16 -1.67
N PRO A 33 -20.60 -1.47 -0.36
CA PRO A 33 -20.04 -0.62 0.68
C PRO A 33 -18.51 -0.56 0.60
N PRO A 34 -17.87 0.52 1.09
CA PRO A 34 -16.42 0.59 1.15
C PRO A 34 -15.82 -0.54 1.99
N MET A 35 -14.70 -1.12 1.54
CA MET A 35 -14.03 -2.21 2.25
C MET A 35 -12.65 -1.79 2.79
N PRO A 36 -12.21 -2.37 3.92
CA PRO A 36 -10.86 -2.12 4.43
C PRO A 36 -9.80 -2.58 3.42
N PHE A 37 -8.66 -1.89 3.43
CA PHE A 37 -7.49 -2.22 2.65
C PHE A 37 -6.28 -2.31 3.60
N SER A 38 -5.50 -3.39 3.49
CA SER A 38 -4.28 -3.58 4.26
C SER A 38 -3.26 -4.43 3.48
N ALA A 39 -2.31 -3.77 2.84
CA ALA A 39 -1.28 -4.43 2.03
C ALA A 39 0.08 -4.40 2.74
N PRO A 40 0.72 -5.55 3.00
CA PRO A 40 2.12 -5.55 3.41
C PRO A 40 2.99 -5.17 2.21
N VAL A 41 3.86 -4.18 2.38
CA VAL A 41 4.77 -3.72 1.35
C VAL A 41 6.00 -4.63 1.34
N ILE A 42 5.97 -5.60 0.43
CA ILE A 42 6.97 -6.67 0.34
C ILE A 42 7.79 -6.60 -0.95
N THR A 43 7.51 -5.64 -1.82
CA THR A 43 8.23 -5.45 -3.09
C THR A 43 8.83 -4.06 -3.18
N GLY A 44 9.97 -3.94 -3.86
CA GLY A 44 10.63 -2.64 -4.11
C GLY A 44 11.40 -2.08 -2.91
N ALA A 45 11.77 -2.89 -1.93
CA ALA A 45 12.74 -2.51 -0.90
C ALA A 45 14.17 -2.51 -1.45
N VAL A 46 15.09 -1.82 -0.77
CA VAL A 46 16.52 -1.82 -1.07
C VAL A 46 17.25 -2.71 -0.05
N PRO A 47 17.64 -3.95 -0.40
CA PRO A 47 18.17 -4.93 0.56
C PRO A 47 19.49 -4.53 1.22
N SER A 48 20.29 -3.68 0.57
CA SER A 48 21.59 -3.23 1.06
C SER A 48 21.51 -2.10 2.10
N VAL A 49 20.34 -1.49 2.28
CA VAL A 49 20.14 -0.40 3.24
C VAL A 49 19.12 -0.84 4.28
N LEU A 50 19.59 -1.04 5.51
CA LEU A 50 18.79 -1.59 6.60
C LEU A 50 18.47 -0.52 7.64
N VAL A 51 17.22 -0.50 8.10
CA VAL A 51 16.77 0.26 9.27
C VAL A 51 16.15 -0.73 10.24
N GLY A 52 16.64 -0.78 11.48
CA GLY A 52 16.19 -1.77 12.47
C GLY A 52 16.37 -3.22 12.00
N GLY A 53 17.39 -3.48 11.18
CA GLY A 53 17.67 -4.81 10.60
C GLY A 53 16.78 -5.20 9.40
N LYS A 54 15.89 -4.31 8.94
CA LYS A 54 14.99 -4.56 7.81
C LYS A 54 15.34 -3.68 6.58
N PRO A 55 15.24 -4.21 5.36
CA PRO A 55 15.42 -3.42 4.14
C PRO A 55 14.51 -2.19 4.10
N VAL A 56 15.05 -1.03 3.72
CA VAL A 56 14.28 0.21 3.62
C VAL A 56 13.38 0.19 2.37
N LEU A 57 12.18 0.75 2.49
CA LEU A 57 11.26 0.97 1.37
C LEU A 57 11.55 2.29 0.67
N VAL A 58 11.29 2.33 -0.63
CA VAL A 58 11.51 3.51 -1.48
C VAL A 58 10.26 3.82 -2.32
N ALA A 59 10.23 4.99 -2.95
CA ALA A 59 9.18 5.35 -3.90
C ALA A 59 9.02 4.26 -4.99
N GLY A 60 7.77 3.89 -5.27
CA GLY A 60 7.39 2.79 -6.17
C GLY A 60 7.37 1.41 -5.52
N ALA A 61 7.76 1.26 -4.24
CA ALA A 61 7.54 0.02 -3.51
C ALA A 61 6.05 -0.29 -3.37
N SER A 62 5.69 -1.57 -3.34
CA SER A 62 4.29 -1.99 -3.40
C SER A 62 3.96 -3.25 -2.59
N GLY A 63 2.67 -3.41 -2.33
CA GLY A 63 2.09 -4.56 -1.66
C GLY A 63 0.74 -4.95 -2.28
N ILE A 64 0.26 -6.13 -1.92
CA ILE A 64 -1.07 -6.63 -2.32
C ILE A 64 -1.98 -6.67 -1.09
N ASN A 65 -3.20 -6.18 -1.25
CA ASN A 65 -4.21 -6.19 -0.20
C ASN A 65 -4.41 -7.59 0.38
N THR A 66 -4.43 -7.69 1.71
CA THR A 66 -4.57 -8.96 2.44
C THR A 66 -5.48 -8.75 3.66
N PRO A 67 -6.65 -9.41 3.75
CA PRO A 67 -7.22 -10.32 2.74
C PRO A 67 -7.58 -9.59 1.44
N PRO A 68 -7.53 -10.28 0.28
CA PRO A 68 -7.89 -9.67 -1.00
C PRO A 68 -9.38 -9.31 -1.04
N HIS A 69 -9.77 -8.29 -1.80
CA HIS A 69 -11.20 -8.02 -2.04
C HIS A 69 -11.86 -9.05 -2.95
N VAL A 70 -11.07 -9.77 -3.78
CA VAL A 70 -11.58 -10.80 -4.68
C VAL A 70 -11.93 -12.09 -3.95
N GLY A 71 -13.03 -12.72 -4.36
CA GLY A 71 -13.36 -14.09 -3.97
C GLY A 71 -14.04 -14.20 -2.60
N LEU A 72 -14.54 -13.08 -2.05
CA LEU A 72 -15.38 -13.10 -0.86
C LEU A 72 -16.84 -13.50 -1.18
N HIS A 73 -17.20 -13.63 -2.46
CA HIS A 73 -18.48 -14.17 -2.93
C HIS A 73 -18.32 -14.97 -4.23
N VAL A 74 -19.14 -16.02 -4.43
CA VAL A 74 -19.12 -16.92 -5.60
C VAL A 74 -19.33 -16.22 -6.95
N SER A 75 -19.93 -15.03 -6.93
CA SER A 75 -20.23 -14.22 -8.11
C SER A 75 -19.46 -12.89 -8.14
N ASP A 76 -18.38 -12.78 -7.36
CA ASP A 76 -17.48 -11.64 -7.42
C ASP A 76 -16.68 -11.72 -8.74
N PRO A 77 -16.87 -10.78 -9.69
CA PRO A 77 -16.15 -10.82 -10.94
C PRO A 77 -14.65 -10.72 -10.65
N PHE A 78 -13.84 -11.51 -11.35
CA PHE A 78 -12.38 -11.45 -11.28
C PHE A 78 -11.90 -9.99 -11.43
N MET A 79 -11.59 -9.32 -10.33
CA MET A 79 -10.94 -8.01 -10.40
C MET A 79 -9.47 -8.23 -10.71
N VAL A 80 -8.98 -7.51 -11.73
CA VAL A 80 -7.60 -7.59 -12.20
C VAL A 80 -6.66 -7.31 -11.01
N PRO A 81 -5.56 -8.06 -10.80
CA PRO A 81 -4.62 -7.86 -9.69
C PRO A 81 -4.16 -6.40 -9.40
N PRO A 82 -4.04 -5.48 -10.38
CA PRO A 82 -3.78 -4.06 -10.13
C PRO A 82 -4.80 -3.40 -9.20
N MET A 83 -6.05 -3.88 -9.16
CA MET A 83 -7.10 -3.37 -8.27
C MET A 83 -6.87 -3.73 -6.79
N GLN A 84 -5.94 -4.62 -6.47
CA GLN A 84 -5.56 -4.97 -5.08
C GLN A 84 -4.22 -4.36 -4.66
N ARG A 85 -3.59 -3.55 -5.52
CA ARG A 85 -2.23 -3.07 -5.28
C ARG A 85 -2.24 -1.78 -4.46
N GLY A 86 -1.36 -1.72 -3.48
CA GLY A 86 -0.98 -0.49 -2.78
C GLY A 86 0.42 -0.08 -3.22
N VAL A 87 0.66 1.21 -3.48
CA VAL A 87 1.94 1.72 -3.98
C VAL A 87 2.36 2.96 -3.19
N ILE A 88 3.65 3.03 -2.85
CA ILE A 88 4.27 4.25 -2.33
C ILE A 88 4.53 5.20 -3.50
N VAL A 89 3.88 6.37 -3.50
CA VAL A 89 3.93 7.32 -4.62
C VAL A 89 5.24 8.11 -4.62
N SER A 90 5.66 8.61 -3.47
CA SER A 90 6.91 9.37 -3.33
C SER A 90 7.56 9.16 -1.96
N GLY A 91 8.82 9.57 -1.85
CA GLY A 91 9.63 9.51 -0.63
C GLY A 91 10.36 10.83 -0.40
N SER A 92 11.44 10.78 0.38
CA SER A 92 12.34 11.90 0.63
C SER A 92 12.96 12.45 -0.67
N ALA A 93 12.98 13.77 -0.81
CA ALA A 93 13.62 14.52 -1.87
C ALA A 93 15.15 14.53 -1.76
N THR A 94 15.70 14.34 -0.56
CA THR A 94 17.15 14.45 -0.31
C THR A 94 17.81 13.13 0.08
N VAL A 95 17.06 12.20 0.67
CA VAL A 95 17.59 10.92 1.15
C VAL A 95 17.20 9.80 0.18
N LEU A 96 18.22 9.23 -0.46
CA LEU A 96 18.06 8.17 -1.44
C LEU A 96 18.65 6.86 -0.92
N ALA A 97 18.01 5.75 -1.23
CA ALA A 97 18.55 4.40 -1.08
C ALA A 97 18.49 3.69 -2.43
N GLY A 98 19.61 3.11 -2.89
CA GLY A 98 19.68 2.52 -4.23
C GLY A 98 19.34 3.52 -5.36
N GLY A 99 19.62 4.81 -5.14
CA GLY A 99 19.27 5.89 -6.07
C GLY A 99 17.79 6.29 -6.08
N ARG A 100 16.96 5.76 -5.18
CA ARG A 100 15.51 6.02 -5.13
C ARG A 100 15.11 6.73 -3.83
N PRO A 101 14.12 7.65 -3.87
CA PRO A 101 13.61 8.34 -2.68
C PRO A 101 13.21 7.38 -1.55
N VAL A 102 13.80 7.54 -0.36
CA VAL A 102 13.44 6.73 0.81
C VAL A 102 12.02 7.05 1.27
N ALA A 103 11.21 6.03 1.46
CA ALA A 103 9.84 6.19 1.93
C ALA A 103 9.80 6.41 3.45
N THR A 104 8.83 7.20 3.90
CA THR A 104 8.63 7.51 5.33
C THR A 104 7.17 7.34 5.71
N ALA A 105 6.84 7.38 7.01
CA ALA A 105 5.45 7.37 7.48
C ALA A 105 4.58 8.52 6.92
N SER A 106 5.19 9.58 6.37
CA SER A 106 4.50 10.68 5.70
C SER A 106 4.47 10.56 4.18
N SER A 107 5.04 9.50 3.61
CA SER A 107 5.00 9.25 2.18
C SER A 107 3.56 9.09 1.70
N PRO A 108 3.16 9.81 0.63
CA PRO A 108 1.86 9.57 0.01
C PRO A 108 1.83 8.16 -0.60
N VAL A 109 0.72 7.49 -0.41
CA VAL A 109 0.48 6.14 -0.95
C VAL A 109 -0.88 6.10 -1.62
N THR A 110 -0.99 5.25 -2.63
CA THR A 110 -2.26 4.96 -3.29
C THR A 110 -2.61 3.50 -3.13
N LEU A 111 -3.92 3.21 -3.18
CA LEU A 111 -4.48 1.87 -3.18
C LEU A 111 -5.45 1.71 -4.35
N CYS A 112 -5.55 0.49 -4.85
CA CYS A 112 -6.52 0.06 -5.87
C CYS A 112 -6.46 0.98 -7.11
N THR A 113 -7.49 1.79 -7.33
CA THR A 113 -7.62 2.68 -8.50
C THR A 113 -7.03 4.07 -8.28
N GLY A 114 -6.08 4.22 -7.35
CA GLY A 114 -5.45 5.52 -7.03
C GLY A 114 -6.04 6.23 -5.82
N THR A 115 -6.88 5.56 -5.02
CA THR A 115 -7.41 6.12 -3.78
C THR A 115 -6.25 6.41 -2.80
N PRO A 116 -6.23 7.56 -2.10
CA PRO A 116 -5.23 7.81 -1.08
C PRO A 116 -5.33 6.81 0.09
N GLY A 117 -4.19 6.41 0.63
CA GLY A 117 -4.09 5.62 1.85
C GLY A 117 -3.07 6.21 2.83
N THR A 118 -2.71 5.40 3.82
CA THR A 118 -1.70 5.74 4.83
C THR A 118 -0.63 4.65 4.87
N LEU A 119 0.65 5.05 4.95
CA LEU A 119 1.74 4.13 5.23
C LEU A 119 1.96 4.02 6.74
N VAL A 120 1.73 2.82 7.28
CA VAL A 120 1.96 2.50 8.68
C VAL A 120 3.38 1.96 8.83
N ALA A 121 4.31 2.83 9.19
CA ALA A 121 5.71 2.47 9.40
C ALA A 121 5.94 1.86 10.78
N SER A 122 6.61 0.71 10.83
CA SER A 122 6.93 0.01 12.10
C SER A 122 8.29 0.41 12.68
N ALA A 123 9.18 0.97 11.87
CA ALA A 123 10.51 1.41 12.30
C ALA A 123 10.50 2.87 12.79
N ALA A 124 10.12 3.09 14.05
CA ALA A 124 10.03 4.43 14.65
C ALA A 124 11.37 5.01 15.14
N THR A 125 12.49 4.28 15.02
CA THR A 125 13.78 4.69 15.64
C THR A 125 14.66 5.56 14.75
N VAL A 126 14.36 5.68 13.44
CA VAL A 126 15.14 6.50 12.50
C VAL A 126 14.21 7.46 11.77
N LEU A 127 14.49 8.76 11.89
CA LEU A 127 13.79 9.81 11.15
C LEU A 127 14.57 10.16 9.88
N VAL A 128 13.88 10.16 8.75
CA VAL A 128 14.42 10.52 7.43
C VAL A 128 13.98 11.93 7.10
N GLY A 129 14.93 12.74 6.64
CA GLY A 129 14.69 14.12 6.23
C GLY A 129 13.76 14.26 5.03
N PRO A 130 13.29 15.49 4.75
CA PRO A 130 12.45 15.77 3.59
C PRO A 130 13.11 15.42 2.26
#